data_AF-A0A9P3E3E1-F1
#
_entry.id   AF-A0A9P3E3E1-F1
#
_cell.length_a   1.000
_cell.length_b   1.000
_cell.length_c   1.000
_cell.angle_alpha   90.00
_cell.angle_beta   90.00
_cell.angle_gamma   90.00
#
_symmetry.space_group_name_H-M   'P 1'
#
loop_
_entity.id
_entity.type
_entity.pdbx_description
1 polymer ?
#
loop_
_entity_poly.entity_id
_entity_poly.type
_entity_poly.pdbx_seq_one_letter_code
_entity_poly.pdbx_strand_id
1 'polypeptide(L)'
;MYSLLLLPLLLSPALCFPTPPPSVHLLSRADLVAGPTCNGGSLSSHNCNVALLGLGGGIAGTIEFLRVDATTDSSTSGGCTMTVTAVDGGTSIDISKGRLEQGQKAAIDACGQQAWSVTVAGGSVGGDLQIVQSAA
;
A
#
# COMPACT_ATOMS: atom_id res chain seq x y z
N MET A 1 -7.57 -65.31 47.20
CA MET A 1 -8.67 -64.33 47.24
C MET A 1 -8.30 -63.21 46.30
N TYR A 2 -8.88 -63.21 45.09
CA TYR A 2 -8.58 -62.28 44.00
C TYR A 2 -9.30 -60.95 44.26
N SER A 3 -8.55 -59.86 44.42
CA SER A 3 -9.09 -58.51 44.58
C SER A 3 -9.21 -57.87 43.20
N LEU A 4 -10.44 -57.82 42.65
CA LEU A 4 -10.77 -57.06 41.45
C LEU A 4 -10.71 -55.55 41.76
N LEU A 5 -9.71 -54.86 41.21
CA LEU A 5 -9.65 -53.40 41.17
C LEU A 5 -10.46 -52.90 39.96
N LEU A 6 -11.63 -52.32 40.21
CA LEU A 6 -12.38 -51.55 39.21
C LEU A 6 -11.71 -50.18 39.02
N LEU A 7 -11.30 -49.90 37.78
CA LEU A 7 -10.79 -48.59 37.35
C LEU A 7 -11.97 -47.77 36.78
N PRO A 8 -12.24 -46.54 37.27
CA PRO A 8 -13.26 -45.70 36.66
C PRO A 8 -12.73 -45.06 35.37
N LEU A 9 -13.44 -45.30 34.28
CA LEU A 9 -13.23 -44.69 32.97
C LEU A 9 -13.59 -43.19 33.07
N LEU A 10 -12.58 -42.31 33.15
CA LEU A 10 -12.78 -40.86 33.10
C LEU A 10 -13.04 -40.45 31.65
N LEU A 11 -14.31 -40.17 31.34
CA LEU A 11 -14.77 -39.62 30.07
C LEU A 11 -14.41 -38.11 30.04
N SER A 12 -13.31 -37.75 29.38
CA SER A 12 -12.94 -36.35 29.16
C SER A 12 -13.91 -35.69 28.17
N PRO A 13 -14.60 -34.60 28.53
CA PRO A 13 -15.30 -33.79 27.54
C PRO A 13 -14.25 -33.00 26.74
N ALA A 14 -14.18 -33.29 25.44
CA ALA A 14 -13.43 -32.46 24.50
C ALA A 14 -14.08 -31.07 24.48
N LEU A 15 -13.45 -30.09 25.13
CA LEU A 15 -13.80 -28.68 25.00
C LEU A 15 -13.46 -28.27 23.56
N CYS A 16 -14.47 -28.30 22.70
CA CYS A 16 -14.41 -27.72 21.37
C CYS A 16 -14.38 -26.20 21.53
N PHE A 17 -13.19 -25.64 21.71
CA PHE A 17 -13.01 -24.20 21.59
C PHE A 17 -13.30 -23.82 20.14
N PRO A 18 -14.22 -22.88 19.86
CA PRO A 18 -14.33 -22.33 18.52
C PRO A 18 -12.98 -21.69 18.19
N THR A 19 -12.28 -22.24 17.20
CA THR A 19 -11.12 -21.58 16.63
C THR A 19 -11.60 -20.22 16.12
N PRO A 20 -10.98 -19.10 16.52
CA PRO A 20 -11.30 -17.82 15.90
C PRO A 20 -11.13 -17.97 14.38
N PRO A 21 -12.02 -17.39 13.57
CA PRO A 21 -11.83 -17.40 12.13
C PRO A 21 -10.43 -16.86 11.82
N PRO A 22 -9.73 -17.37 10.79
CA PRO A 22 -8.49 -16.77 10.34
C PRO A 22 -8.76 -15.28 10.15
N SER A 23 -7.96 -14.41 10.78
CA SER A 23 -8.08 -12.96 10.65
C SER A 23 -8.13 -12.61 9.17
N VAL A 24 -9.33 -12.30 8.68
CA VAL A 24 -9.54 -11.91 7.30
C VAL A 24 -8.82 -10.58 7.11
N HIS A 25 -7.84 -10.61 6.20
CA HIS A 25 -7.06 -9.49 5.69
C HIS A 25 -6.06 -8.85 6.66
N LEU A 26 -4.81 -9.30 6.54
CA LEU A 26 -3.76 -8.33 6.28
C LEU A 26 -4.14 -7.66 4.95
N LEU A 27 -4.95 -6.59 4.99
CA LEU A 27 -5.17 -5.76 3.82
C LEU A 27 -3.78 -5.40 3.28
N SER A 28 -3.56 -5.61 1.98
CA SER A 28 -2.44 -4.99 1.30
C SER A 28 -2.43 -3.53 1.74
N ARG A 29 -1.30 -3.03 2.24
CA ARG A 29 -1.20 -1.68 2.78
C ARG A 29 -1.44 -0.61 1.67
N ALA A 30 -1.64 -1.02 0.41
CA ALA A 30 -2.42 -0.33 -0.61
C ALA A 30 -3.31 -1.32 -1.40
N ASP A 31 -4.62 -1.13 -1.42
CA ASP A 31 -5.51 -1.79 -2.40
C ASP A 31 -5.48 -0.99 -3.70
N LEU A 32 -5.23 -1.65 -4.83
CA LEU A 32 -5.23 -1.00 -6.14
C LEU A 32 -6.66 -0.94 -6.66
N VAL A 33 -7.14 0.27 -6.94
CA VAL A 33 -8.45 0.50 -7.58
C VAL A 33 -8.31 0.36 -9.08
N ALA A 34 -7.19 0.85 -9.63
CA ALA A 34 -6.76 0.59 -10.99
C ALA A 34 -5.30 0.14 -10.97
N GLY A 35 -5.04 -1.02 -11.58
CA GLY A 35 -3.69 -1.59 -11.66
C GLY A 35 -2.72 -0.73 -12.49
N PRO A 36 -1.41 -1.04 -12.45
CA PRO A 36 -0.42 -0.26 -13.16
C PRO A 36 -0.63 -0.27 -14.67
N THR A 37 -0.52 0.90 -15.29
CA THR A 37 -0.45 1.07 -16.75
C THR A 37 0.95 1.52 -17.12
N CYS A 38 1.63 0.77 -17.98
CA CYS A 38 3.01 1.05 -18.39
C CYS A 38 3.03 1.90 -19.68
N ASN A 39 3.77 3.00 -19.66
CA ASN A 39 3.81 4.02 -20.72
C ASN A 39 5.11 4.02 -21.53
N GLY A 40 6.04 3.09 -21.26
CA GLY A 40 7.31 2.95 -21.98
C GLY A 40 8.44 3.83 -21.45
N GLY A 41 9.55 3.89 -22.21
CA GLY A 41 10.78 4.59 -21.80
C GLY A 41 11.63 3.83 -20.79
N SER A 42 12.67 4.49 -20.27
CA SER A 42 13.52 3.97 -19.19
C SER A 42 13.96 5.12 -18.29
N LEU A 43 13.55 5.06 -17.03
CA LEU A 43 13.79 6.09 -16.02
C LEU A 43 14.75 5.55 -14.94
N SER A 44 15.61 6.44 -14.43
CA SER A 44 16.52 6.11 -13.34
C SER A 44 15.72 5.89 -12.05
N SER A 45 15.83 4.69 -11.47
CA SER A 45 15.15 4.33 -10.22
C SER A 45 15.57 5.23 -9.06
N HIS A 46 16.85 5.62 -9.01
CA HIS A 46 17.35 6.57 -8.02
C HIS A 46 16.64 7.93 -8.13
N ASN A 47 16.56 8.48 -9.34
CA ASN A 47 15.93 9.77 -9.59
C ASN A 47 14.44 9.73 -9.26
N CYS A 48 13.73 8.68 -9.68
CA CYS A 48 12.31 8.53 -9.37
C CYS A 48 12.04 8.36 -7.88
N ASN A 49 12.92 7.65 -7.16
CA ASN A 49 12.81 7.54 -5.71
C ASN A 49 13.04 8.89 -5.01
N VAL A 50 14.04 9.67 -5.45
CA VAL A 50 14.28 11.02 -4.90
C VAL A 50 13.09 11.94 -5.22
N ALA A 51 12.53 11.86 -6.42
CA ALA A 51 11.32 12.60 -6.80
C ALA A 51 10.12 12.21 -5.92
N LEU A 52 9.90 10.92 -5.66
CA LEU A 52 8.84 10.45 -4.76
C LEU A 52 8.99 11.03 -3.35
N LEU A 53 10.21 10.98 -2.80
CA LEU A 53 10.51 11.49 -1.46
C LEU A 53 10.47 13.03 -1.41
N GLY A 54 10.44 13.72 -2.55
CA GLY A 54 10.35 15.17 -2.63
C GLY A 54 8.92 15.73 -2.70
N LEU A 55 7.91 14.87 -2.80
CA LEU A 55 6.49 15.28 -2.77
C LEU A 55 6.17 16.00 -1.45
N GLY A 56 5.26 16.98 -1.48
CA GLY A 56 4.83 17.75 -0.30
C GLY A 56 5.94 18.54 0.40
N GLY A 57 7.06 18.80 -0.28
CA GLY A 57 8.25 19.43 0.30
C GLY A 57 9.20 18.47 1.04
N GLY A 58 8.94 17.16 1.00
CA GLY A 58 9.79 16.13 1.60
C GLY A 58 9.00 15.12 2.45
N ILE A 59 9.13 13.82 2.16
CA ILE A 59 8.54 12.71 2.91
C ILE A 59 9.64 11.68 3.26
N ALA A 60 10.35 11.85 4.37
CA ALA A 60 11.42 10.97 4.85
C ALA A 60 10.95 10.01 5.98
N GLY A 61 11.85 9.38 6.73
CA GLY A 61 11.50 8.74 8.03
C GLY A 61 10.72 7.42 8.01
N THR A 62 10.34 6.94 9.21
CA THR A 62 9.77 5.59 9.44
C THR A 62 8.30 5.47 9.10
N ILE A 63 7.49 6.51 9.30
CA ILE A 63 6.12 6.67 8.75
C ILE A 63 5.83 8.17 8.69
N GLU A 64 6.06 8.79 7.53
CA GLU A 64 5.64 10.17 7.26
C GLU A 64 4.41 10.19 6.33
N PHE A 65 3.66 11.27 6.36
CA PHE A 65 2.44 11.45 5.57
C PHE A 65 2.66 12.54 4.53
N LEU A 66 2.20 12.32 3.31
CA LEU A 66 1.99 13.39 2.34
C LEU A 66 0.63 14.02 2.64
N ARG A 67 0.64 15.23 3.19
CA ARG A 67 -0.57 16.03 3.44
C ARG A 67 -0.44 17.35 2.73
N VAL A 68 -1.23 17.52 1.68
CA VAL A 68 -1.24 18.73 0.87
C VAL A 68 -2.68 19.18 0.73
N ASP A 69 -2.96 20.44 1.06
CA ASP A 69 -4.27 21.06 0.86
C ASP A 69 -4.46 21.47 -0.62
N ALA A 70 -4.28 20.49 -1.50
CA ALA A 70 -4.44 20.61 -2.94
C ALA A 70 -4.81 19.23 -3.51
N THR A 71 -5.46 19.22 -4.67
CA THR A 71 -5.83 17.99 -5.37
C THR A 71 -4.68 17.39 -6.18
N THR A 72 -3.55 18.09 -6.32
CA THR A 72 -2.38 17.60 -7.05
C THR A 72 -1.11 18.11 -6.40
N ASP A 73 -0.10 17.24 -6.33
CA ASP A 73 1.26 17.55 -5.90
C ASP A 73 2.24 16.85 -6.83
N SER A 74 3.37 17.48 -7.11
CA SER A 74 4.40 16.92 -7.96
C SER A 74 5.79 17.26 -7.48
N SER A 75 6.73 16.38 -7.79
CA SER A 75 8.14 16.58 -7.49
C SER A 75 8.99 15.93 -8.56
N THR A 76 10.10 16.59 -8.88
CA THR A 76 11.00 16.20 -9.96
C THR A 76 12.42 16.08 -9.43
N SER A 77 13.11 15.03 -9.85
CA SER A 77 14.53 14.85 -9.59
C SER A 77 15.20 14.23 -10.81
N GLY A 78 16.29 14.86 -11.26
CA GLY A 78 16.94 14.49 -12.52
C GLY A 78 15.94 14.46 -13.69
N GLY A 79 15.84 13.31 -14.36
CA GLY A 79 14.92 13.09 -15.48
C GLY A 79 13.61 12.40 -15.11
N CYS A 80 13.22 12.36 -13.83
CA CYS A 80 12.00 11.69 -13.39
C CYS A 80 11.09 12.63 -12.60
N THR A 81 9.80 12.60 -12.90
CA THR A 81 8.76 13.34 -12.21
C THR A 81 7.76 12.36 -11.59
N MET A 82 7.48 12.56 -10.30
CA MET A 82 6.37 11.94 -9.60
C MET A 82 5.23 12.95 -9.49
N THR A 83 4.02 12.53 -9.85
CA THR A 83 2.79 13.32 -9.65
C THR A 83 1.77 12.48 -8.92
N VAL A 84 1.12 13.06 -7.93
CA VAL A 84 -0.04 12.47 -7.28
C VAL A 84 -1.25 13.38 -7.47
N THR A 85 -2.41 12.78 -7.73
CA THR A 85 -3.66 13.50 -7.99
C THR A 85 -4.80 12.83 -7.25
N ALA A 86 -5.52 13.62 -6.45
CA ALA A 86 -6.78 13.21 -5.84
C ALA A 86 -7.81 12.97 -6.94
N VAL A 87 -8.42 11.79 -6.94
CA VAL A 87 -9.42 11.37 -7.93
C VAL A 87 -10.71 10.98 -7.21
N ASP A 88 -11.76 10.64 -7.97
CA ASP A 88 -13.04 10.15 -7.45
C ASP A 88 -13.72 11.10 -6.44
N GLY A 89 -13.60 12.41 -6.69
CA GLY A 89 -14.17 13.46 -5.85
C GLY A 89 -13.30 13.87 -4.65
N GLY A 90 -12.08 13.33 -4.55
CA GLY A 90 -11.12 13.73 -3.53
C GLY A 90 -10.75 15.21 -3.59
N THR A 91 -10.69 15.87 -2.43
CA THR A 91 -10.53 17.34 -2.33
C THR A 91 -9.13 17.78 -1.92
N SER A 92 -8.38 16.93 -1.24
CA SER A 92 -6.99 17.18 -0.83
C SER A 92 -6.23 15.86 -0.68
N ILE A 93 -4.90 15.89 -0.68
CA ILE A 93 -4.06 14.70 -0.55
C ILE A 93 -3.79 14.42 0.93
N ASP A 94 -4.09 13.22 1.39
CA ASP A 94 -3.72 12.71 2.72
C ASP A 94 -3.40 11.21 2.60
N ILE A 95 -2.12 10.90 2.44
CA ILE A 95 -1.64 9.54 2.25
C ILE A 95 -0.41 9.27 3.11
N SER A 96 -0.38 8.12 3.79
CA SER A 96 0.84 7.64 4.44
C SER A 96 1.88 7.22 3.41
N LYS A 97 3.15 7.51 3.64
CA LYS A 97 4.28 7.07 2.81
C LYS A 97 4.25 5.57 2.51
N GLY A 98 3.93 4.74 3.50
CA GLY A 98 3.85 3.29 3.31
C GLY A 98 2.80 2.83 2.29
N ARG A 99 1.67 3.56 2.18
CA ARG A 99 0.64 3.29 1.15
C ARG A 99 1.11 3.76 -0.22
N LEU A 100 1.66 4.97 -0.28
CA LEU A 100 2.22 5.57 -1.50
C LEU A 100 3.29 4.66 -2.13
N GLU A 101 4.27 4.22 -1.32
CA GLU A 101 5.36 3.35 -1.75
C GLU A 101 4.89 1.96 -2.19
N GLN A 102 3.71 1.50 -1.76
CA GLN A 102 3.15 0.24 -2.25
C GLN A 102 2.44 0.36 -3.58
N GLY A 103 1.75 1.47 -3.85
CA GLY A 103 1.30 1.78 -5.19
C GLY A 103 2.49 1.81 -6.15
N GLN A 104 3.56 2.50 -5.74
CA GLN A 104 4.81 2.55 -6.51
C GLN A 104 5.43 1.16 -6.68
N LYS A 105 5.53 0.35 -5.62
CA LYS A 105 6.08 -1.01 -5.69
C LYS A 105 5.29 -1.86 -6.68
N ALA A 106 3.96 -1.84 -6.61
CA ALA A 106 3.13 -2.60 -7.53
C ALA A 106 3.35 -2.16 -8.98
N ALA A 107 3.53 -0.86 -9.22
CA ALA A 107 3.83 -0.35 -10.55
C ALA A 107 5.23 -0.74 -11.03
N ILE A 108 6.25 -0.72 -10.17
CA ILE A 108 7.61 -1.17 -10.51
C ILE A 108 7.64 -2.69 -10.77
N ASP A 109 6.92 -3.48 -9.98
CA ASP A 109 6.82 -4.94 -10.18
C ASP A 109 6.23 -5.27 -11.56
N ALA A 110 5.30 -4.45 -12.07
CA ALA A 110 4.65 -4.64 -13.37
C ALA A 110 5.39 -4.00 -14.55
N CYS A 111 5.89 -2.77 -14.38
CA CYS A 111 6.42 -1.92 -15.46
C CYS A 111 7.96 -1.76 -15.43
N GLY A 112 8.64 -2.25 -14.39
CA GLY A 112 10.08 -2.08 -14.23
C GLY A 112 10.48 -0.60 -14.19
N GLN A 113 11.41 -0.22 -15.08
CA GLN A 113 11.93 1.16 -15.19
C GLN A 113 11.12 2.06 -16.13
N GLN A 114 10.01 1.58 -16.69
CA GLN A 114 9.19 2.38 -17.58
C GLN A 114 8.48 3.51 -16.81
N ALA A 115 7.99 4.51 -17.54
CA ALA A 115 6.96 5.41 -17.02
C ALA A 115 5.67 4.61 -16.76
N TRP A 116 4.90 5.01 -15.75
CA TRP A 116 3.69 4.29 -15.36
C TRP A 116 2.67 5.19 -14.65
N SER A 117 1.44 4.69 -14.54
CA SER A 117 0.41 5.25 -13.66
C SER A 117 -0.30 4.11 -12.90
N VAL A 118 -0.78 4.39 -11.69
CA VAL A 118 -1.54 3.44 -10.86
C VAL A 118 -2.51 4.22 -9.97
N THR A 119 -3.65 3.65 -9.62
CA THR A 119 -4.59 4.27 -8.66
C THR A 119 -4.71 3.41 -7.42
N VAL A 120 -4.45 4.00 -6.26
CA VAL A 120 -4.59 3.36 -4.95
C VAL A 120 -5.86 3.82 -4.26
N ALA A 121 -6.49 2.91 -3.53
CA ALA A 121 -7.66 3.21 -2.72
C ALA A 121 -7.28 4.16 -1.57
N GLY A 122 -8.09 5.19 -1.36
CA GLY A 122 -7.82 6.28 -0.44
C GLY A 122 -6.62 7.13 -0.86
N GLY A 123 -6.03 7.85 0.10
CA GLY A 123 -4.89 8.72 -0.17
C GLY A 123 -5.27 10.15 -0.56
N SER A 124 -6.57 10.42 -0.69
CA SER A 124 -7.14 11.75 -0.70
C SER A 124 -8.30 11.86 0.30
N VAL A 125 -8.68 13.07 0.67
CA VAL A 125 -9.85 13.34 1.49
C VAL A 125 -11.11 13.16 0.64
N GLY A 126 -11.84 12.08 0.90
CA GLY A 126 -13.11 11.79 0.23
C GLY A 126 -12.98 11.07 -1.12
N GLY A 127 -11.80 10.57 -1.49
CA GLY A 127 -11.58 9.83 -2.73
C GLY A 127 -10.31 8.98 -2.73
N ASP A 128 -9.90 8.59 -3.94
CA ASP A 128 -8.70 7.79 -4.19
C ASP A 128 -7.54 8.68 -4.65
N LEU A 129 -6.37 8.06 -4.87
CA LEU A 129 -5.18 8.77 -5.32
C LEU A 129 -4.55 8.09 -6.53
N GLN A 130 -4.46 8.83 -7.63
CA GLN A 130 -3.66 8.44 -8.78
C GLN A 130 -2.20 8.84 -8.56
N ILE A 131 -1.28 7.91 -8.85
CA ILE A 131 0.17 8.11 -8.77
C ILE A 131 0.74 7.90 -10.16
N VAL A 132 1.52 8.86 -10.65
CA VAL A 132 2.14 8.83 -11.98
C VAL A 132 3.64 9.04 -11.85
N GLN A 133 4.41 8.17 -12.52
CA GLN A 133 5.83 8.34 -12.76
C GLN A 133 6.06 8.61 -14.25
N SER A 134 6.64 9.76 -14.58
CA SER A 134 6.91 10.16 -15.96
C SER A 134 8.35 10.64 -16.15
N ALA A 135 8.78 10.74 -17.41
CA ALA A 135 9.93 11.57 -17.75
C ALA A 135 9.64 13.03 -17.37
N ALA A 136 10.69 13.75 -16.95
CA ALA A 136 10.64 15.19 -16.70
C ALA A 136 10.67 16.01 -17.99
#